data_AF-A0A5C7Q851-F1
#
_entry.id   AF-A0A5C7Q851-F1
#
_cell.length_a   1.000
_cell.length_b   1.000
_cell.length_c   1.000
_cell.angle_alpha   90.00
_cell.angle_beta   90.00
_cell.angle_gamma   90.00
#
_symmetry.space_group_name_H-M   'P 1'
#
loop_
_entity.id
_entity.type
_entity.pdbx_description
1 polymer ?
#
loop_
_entity_poly.entity_id
_entity_poly.type
_entity_poly.pdbx_seq_one_letter_code
_entity_poly.pdbx_strand_id
1 'polypeptide(L)'
;MNLKERFAAVDDEYLAFEKIAEPEHRRPDVCAFLLLDRLAPGDGDMVSASEHDEIFLETSPDELNAAASDEDILTLIRCGVRYDSENDCLAMFV
;
A
#
# COMPACT_ATOMS: atom_id res chain seq x y z
N MET A 1 0.76 -11.66 13.06
CA MET A 1 0.97 -10.22 12.94
C MET A 1 -0.20 -9.67 12.12
N ASN A 2 -0.87 -8.62 12.59
CA ASN A 2 -1.91 -7.95 11.81
C ASN A 2 -1.28 -7.01 10.77
N LEU A 3 -2.09 -6.49 9.83
CA LEU A 3 -1.55 -5.66 8.73
C LEU A 3 -0.80 -4.43 9.24
N LYS A 4 -1.39 -3.72 10.22
CA LYS A 4 -0.79 -2.54 10.86
C LYS A 4 0.60 -2.83 11.42
N GLU A 5 0.76 -3.94 12.14
CA GLU A 5 2.05 -4.36 12.70
C GLU A 5 3.09 -4.68 11.61
N ARG A 6 2.65 -5.24 10.47
CA ARG A 6 3.54 -5.54 9.33
C ARG A 6 4.06 -4.26 8.67
N PHE A 7 3.19 -3.28 8.42
CA PHE A 7 3.61 -1.97 7.91
C PHE A 7 4.55 -1.27 8.88
N ALA A 8 4.22 -1.25 10.18
CA ALA A 8 5.07 -0.64 11.20
C ALA A 8 6.46 -1.28 11.32
N ALA A 9 6.60 -2.57 11.00
CA ALA A 9 7.86 -3.29 11.07
C ALA A 9 8.86 -2.89 9.96
N VAL A 10 8.39 -2.25 8.88
CA VAL A 10 9.20 -1.84 7.72
C VAL A 10 9.11 -0.34 7.43
N ASP A 11 8.63 0.46 8.38
CA ASP A 11 8.39 1.90 8.23
C ASP A 11 9.65 2.71 7.87
N ASP A 12 10.84 2.19 8.20
CA ASP A 12 12.12 2.75 7.81
C ASP A 12 12.41 2.69 6.30
N GLU A 13 11.61 1.93 5.55
CA GLU A 13 11.68 1.78 4.10
C GLU A 13 10.64 2.64 3.35
N TYR A 14 9.89 3.49 4.06
CA TYR A 14 8.88 4.37 3.48
C TYR A 14 9.46 5.29 2.40
N LEU A 15 8.79 5.34 1.25
CA LEU A 15 9.18 6.12 0.06
C LEU A 15 10.56 5.78 -0.54
N ALA A 16 11.13 4.60 -0.24
CA ALA A 16 12.39 4.13 -0.82
C ALA A 16 12.18 3.33 -2.12
N PHE A 17 11.42 3.89 -3.07
CA PHE A 17 11.03 3.22 -4.31
C PHE A 17 12.22 2.74 -5.15
N GLU A 18 13.34 3.45 -5.11
CA GLU A 18 14.58 3.10 -5.81
C GLU A 18 15.21 1.77 -5.37
N LYS A 19 14.80 1.23 -4.21
CA LYS A 19 15.26 -0.07 -3.72
C LYS A 19 14.47 -1.25 -4.30
N ILE A 20 13.39 -1.00 -5.03
CA ILE A 20 12.63 -2.05 -5.72
C ILE A 20 13.38 -2.42 -7.00
N ALA A 21 13.90 -3.65 -7.07
CA ALA A 21 14.78 -4.09 -8.16
C ALA A 21 14.06 -4.16 -9.52
N GLU A 22 12.83 -4.69 -9.53
CA GLU A 22 12.03 -4.90 -10.74
C GLU A 22 10.58 -4.44 -10.51
N PRO A 23 10.33 -3.12 -10.41
CA PRO A 23 8.99 -2.63 -10.16
C PRO A 23 8.08 -2.91 -11.37
N GLU A 24 6.84 -3.33 -11.11
CA GLU A 24 5.85 -3.63 -12.17
C GLU A 24 5.58 -2.39 -13.05
N HIS A 25 5.76 -1.19 -12.49
CA HIS A 25 5.68 0.06 -13.23
C HIS A 25 6.67 1.09 -12.69
N ARG A 26 7.15 1.99 -13.56
CA ARG A 26 8.15 3.03 -13.21
C ARG A 26 7.65 4.16 -12.29
N ARG A 27 6.34 4.27 -12.10
CA ARG A 27 5.72 5.27 -11.22
C ARG A 27 5.28 4.59 -9.92
N PRO A 28 5.68 5.08 -8.74
CA PRO A 28 5.42 4.41 -7.46
C PRO A 28 3.93 4.17 -7.18
N ASP A 29 3.10 5.19 -7.42
CA ASP A 29 1.65 5.14 -7.31
C ASP A 29 1.01 4.05 -8.17
N VAL A 30 1.36 4.00 -9.45
CA VAL A 30 0.85 2.97 -10.37
C VAL A 30 1.35 1.59 -9.95
N CYS A 31 2.60 1.47 -9.48
CA CYS A 31 3.13 0.21 -8.98
C CYS A 31 2.37 -0.28 -7.74
N ALA A 32 2.04 0.61 -6.80
CA ALA A 32 1.21 0.28 -5.65
C ALA A 32 -0.18 -0.20 -6.07
N PHE A 33 -0.83 0.51 -7.00
CA PHE A 33 -2.20 0.18 -7.42
C PHE A 33 -2.27 -1.18 -8.12
N LEU A 34 -1.32 -1.49 -9.00
CA LEU A 34 -1.24 -2.81 -9.65
C LEU A 34 -1.01 -3.94 -8.64
N LEU A 35 -0.14 -3.70 -7.65
CA LEU A 35 0.14 -4.67 -6.60
C LEU A 35 -1.08 -4.91 -5.70
N LEU A 36 -1.78 -3.85 -5.30
CA LEU A 36 -3.01 -3.95 -4.49
C LEU A 36 -4.12 -4.69 -5.24
N ASP A 37 -4.37 -4.34 -6.51
CA ASP A 37 -5.37 -5.02 -7.35
C ASP A 37 -5.07 -6.52 -7.50
N ARG A 38 -3.79 -6.89 -7.60
CA ARG A 38 -3.36 -8.29 -7.66
C ARG A 38 -3.60 -9.06 -6.35
N LEU A 39 -3.39 -8.43 -5.21
CA LEU A 39 -3.40 -9.08 -3.89
C LEU A 39 -4.80 -9.11 -3.26
N ALA A 40 -5.55 -8.02 -3.37
CA ALA A 40 -6.87 -7.82 -2.80
C ALA A 40 -7.76 -7.09 -3.82
N PRO A 41 -8.17 -7.79 -4.91
CA PRO A 41 -8.95 -7.20 -5.98
C PRO A 41 -10.29 -6.68 -5.46
N GLY A 42 -10.68 -5.51 -5.95
CA GLY A 42 -11.99 -4.90 -5.68
C GLY A 42 -12.72 -4.55 -6.97
N ASP A 43 -14.03 -4.35 -6.87
CA ASP A 43 -14.88 -3.97 -8.03
C ASP A 43 -15.06 -2.45 -8.18
N GLY A 44 -14.46 -1.66 -7.27
CA GLY A 44 -14.61 -0.20 -7.19
C GLY A 44 -13.39 0.58 -7.68
N ASP A 45 -13.44 1.90 -7.49
CA ASP A 45 -12.28 2.76 -7.73
C ASP A 45 -11.22 2.52 -6.65
N MET A 46 -9.93 2.49 -7.05
CA MET A 46 -8.80 2.29 -6.13
C MET A 46 -8.70 3.40 -5.06
N VAL A 47 -9.12 4.63 -5.39
CA VAL A 47 -9.13 5.77 -4.47
C VAL A 47 -10.53 5.95 -3.90
N SER A 48 -10.69 5.73 -2.60
CA SER A 48 -11.99 5.82 -1.91
C SER A 48 -12.28 7.22 -1.37
N ALA A 49 -11.23 7.96 -1.00
CA ALA A 49 -11.33 9.33 -0.52
C ALA A 49 -10.03 10.10 -0.75
N SER A 50 -10.08 11.42 -0.56
CA SER A 50 -8.92 12.29 -0.60
C SER A 50 -9.04 13.40 0.45
N GLU A 51 -7.92 13.77 1.06
CA GLU A 51 -7.72 14.98 1.85
C GLU A 51 -6.54 15.78 1.27
N HIS A 52 -6.31 17.01 1.76
CA HIS A 52 -5.29 17.97 1.31
C HIS A 52 -4.19 17.41 0.40
N ASP A 53 -3.28 16.61 0.96
CA ASP A 53 -2.14 16.02 0.27
C ASP A 53 -2.16 14.48 0.39
N GLU A 54 -3.33 13.89 0.62
CA GLU A 54 -3.46 12.45 0.85
C GLU A 54 -4.64 11.83 0.09
N ILE A 55 -4.44 10.59 -0.34
CA ILE A 55 -5.51 9.73 -0.85
C ILE A 55 -5.64 8.50 0.03
N PHE A 56 -6.86 8.03 0.18
CA PHE A 56 -7.19 6.79 0.88
C PHE A 56 -7.55 5.73 -0.14
N LEU A 57 -7.10 4.50 0.10
CA LEU A 57 -7.18 3.42 -0.87
C LEU A 57 -8.29 2.44 -0.48
N GLU A 58 -9.12 2.11 -1.46
CA GLU A 58 -10.14 1.07 -1.31
C GLU A 58 -9.46 -0.30 -1.36
N THR A 59 -9.22 -0.90 -0.20
CA THR A 59 -8.73 -2.27 -0.09
C THR A 59 -9.22 -2.89 1.22
N SER A 60 -9.41 -4.21 1.23
CA SER A 60 -9.75 -4.93 2.45
C SER A 60 -8.47 -5.24 3.24
N PRO A 61 -8.26 -4.66 4.45
CA PRO A 61 -7.06 -4.93 5.25
C PRO A 61 -6.90 -6.41 5.59
N ASP A 62 -8.01 -7.11 5.82
CA ASP A 62 -8.01 -8.54 6.16
C ASP A 62 -7.60 -9.40 4.96
N GLU A 63 -8.14 -9.13 3.77
CA GLU A 63 -7.78 -9.87 2.54
C GLU A 63 -6.34 -9.59 2.14
N LEU A 64 -5.93 -8.32 2.16
CA LEU A 64 -4.55 -7.94 1.88
C LEU A 64 -3.58 -8.61 2.86
N ASN A 65 -3.89 -8.63 4.16
CA ASN A 65 -3.03 -9.27 5.14
C ASN A 65 -2.91 -10.78 4.91
N ALA A 66 -3.99 -11.44 4.47
CA ALA A 66 -4.00 -12.86 4.17
C ALA A 66 -3.23 -13.20 2.88
N ALA A 67 -3.28 -12.33 1.86
CA ALA A 67 -2.69 -12.57 0.55
C ALA A 67 -1.22 -12.08 0.42
N ALA A 68 -0.86 -10.98 1.08
CA ALA A 68 0.44 -10.33 0.91
C ALA A 68 1.56 -11.08 1.63
N SER A 69 2.67 -11.30 0.92
CA SER A 69 3.96 -11.67 1.52
C SER A 69 4.63 -10.47 2.19
N ASP A 70 5.68 -10.70 2.98
CA ASP A 70 6.43 -9.60 3.62
C ASP A 70 7.13 -8.72 2.59
N GLU A 71 7.56 -9.28 1.45
CA GLU A 71 8.13 -8.51 0.34
C GLU A 71 7.06 -7.66 -0.36
N ASP A 72 5.82 -8.13 -0.44
CA ASP A 72 4.71 -7.32 -0.98
C ASP A 72 4.44 -6.12 -0.07
N ILE A 73 4.42 -6.30 1.26
CA ILE A 73 4.26 -5.19 2.23
C ILE A 73 5.44 -4.21 2.12
N LEU A 74 6.66 -4.72 2.01
CA LEU A 74 7.85 -3.91 1.80
C LEU A 74 7.82 -3.14 0.47
N THR A 75 7.27 -3.74 -0.58
CA THR A 75 7.09 -3.08 -1.87
C THR A 75 6.05 -1.97 -1.77
N LEU A 76 4.90 -2.21 -1.12
CA LEU A 76 3.86 -1.22 -0.90
C LEU A 76 4.38 -0.01 -0.12
N ILE A 77 5.14 -0.21 0.95
CA ILE A 77 5.67 0.89 1.75
C ILE A 77 6.71 1.72 0.99
N ARG A 78 7.56 1.07 0.19
CA ARG A 78 8.53 1.74 -0.69
C ARG A 78 7.84 2.53 -1.80
N CYS A 79 6.67 2.09 -2.26
CA CYS A 79 5.82 2.84 -3.19
C CYS A 79 5.12 4.06 -2.53
N GLY A 80 5.16 4.19 -1.20
CA GLY A 80 4.55 5.29 -0.46
C GLY A 80 3.20 4.97 0.17
N VAL A 81 2.77 3.71 0.17
CA VAL A 81 1.56 3.27 0.86
C VAL A 81 1.84 3.14 2.35
N ARG A 82 0.96 3.70 3.18
CA ARG A 82 1.01 3.62 4.65
C ARG A 82 -0.30 3.08 5.20
N TYR A 83 -0.23 2.46 6.37
CA TYR A 83 -1.43 2.11 7.13
C TYR A 83 -1.89 3.35 7.93
N ASP A 84 -3.09 3.84 7.66
CA ASP A 84 -3.72 4.86 8.49
C ASP A 84 -4.45 4.20 9.66
N SER A 85 -3.86 4.34 10.85
CA SER A 85 -4.41 3.76 12.06
C SER A 85 -5.60 4.51 12.66
N GLU A 86 -5.88 5.73 12.20
CA GLU A 86 -7.05 6.48 12.67
C GLU A 86 -8.33 6.00 11.98
N ASN A 87 -8.26 5.77 10.66
CA ASN A 87 -9.40 5.30 9.86
C ASN A 87 -9.39 3.80 9.53
N ASP A 88 -8.37 3.07 9.98
CA ASP A 88 -8.21 1.62 9.77
C ASP A 88 -8.18 1.21 8.28
N CYS A 89 -7.44 1.97 7.47
CA CYS A 89 -7.34 1.79 6.03
C CYS A 89 -5.91 2.06 5.51
N LEU A 90 -5.70 2.00 4.19
CA LEU A 90 -4.44 2.40 3.57
C LEU A 90 -4.53 3.81 3.00
N ALA A 91 -3.41 4.54 3.04
CA ALA A 91 -3.29 5.89 2.51
C ALA A 91 -1.97 6.11 1.77
N MET A 92 -1.89 7.17 0.97
CA MET A 92 -0.69 7.67 0.30
C MET A 92 -0.67 9.19 0.33
N PHE A 93 0.51 9.80 0.50
CA PHE A 93 0.70 11.22 0.22
C PHE A 93 0.84 11.48 -1.28
N VAL A 94 0.22 12.56 -1.81
CA VAL A 94 0.18 12.91 -3.24
C VAL A 94 0.64 14.33 -3.54
#